data_AF-A0A3D5WFD5-F1
#
_entry.id   AF-A0A3D5WFD5-F1
#
_cell.length_a   1.000
_cell.length_b   1.000
_cell.length_c   1.000
_cell.angle_alpha   90.00
_cell.angle_beta   90.00
_cell.angle_gamma   90.00
#
_symmetry.space_group_name_H-M   'P 1'
#
loop_
_entity.id
_entity.type
_entity.pdbx_description
1 polymer ?
#
loop_
_entity_poly.entity_id
_entity_poly.type
_entity_poly.pdbx_seq_one_letter_code
_entity_poly.pdbx_strand_id
1 'polypeptide(L)'
;MGKCFFKRCLYAILCLVIIVLSACTHMPAPPKWLAKIELNGPYDNELPEKYVTQLRGASLTSDWGIPYIFMSVGLHYESTGDEVRSLHYFDRAIEEFRKRKNLYGEGTATSRKIFMLYEFGRIQDAFNLIKEKEKEWNTPSMKIFVNHNYGHYFLMNGDYAMAAAYFKQAIDGNSDYKDEFNLQVIRRDSELEYGISLILTDYVSKMVKKYRLMEFDQAFYDAIRTKNVDNGIAHLNQLLVMNKEIRKTKIGSYTPENVFQMMEANAFNFLGLANGIKGNWKDSHSYLERASELAGKASFRIGEMDTLLFLNQVYILEKNINEGKKAAEKLNEMG
;
A
#
# COMPACT_ATOMS: atom_id res chain seq x y z
N MET A 1 46.54 1.30 44.47
CA MET A 1 45.10 1.65 44.40
C MET A 1 44.61 2.03 42.98
N GLY A 2 45.25 1.60 41.89
CA GLY A 2 44.89 2.08 40.53
C GLY A 2 44.02 1.17 39.65
N LYS A 3 43.92 -0.14 39.94
CA LYS A 3 43.24 -1.10 39.04
C LYS A 3 41.74 -1.31 39.33
N CYS A 4 41.27 -0.94 40.51
CA CYS A 4 39.85 -1.09 40.89
C CYS A 4 38.97 0.09 40.43
N PHE A 5 39.56 1.29 40.30
CA PHE A 5 38.83 2.50 39.90
C PHE A 5 38.46 2.48 38.40
N PHE A 6 39.36 1.98 37.55
CA PHE A 6 39.17 1.95 36.10
C PHE A 6 38.04 0.98 35.67
N LYS A 7 37.89 -0.16 36.36
CA LYS A 7 36.78 -1.08 36.09
C LYS A 7 35.42 -0.49 36.48
N ARG A 8 35.33 0.31 37.55
CA ARG A 8 34.07 0.94 37.97
C ARG A 8 33.62 2.05 37.02
N CYS A 9 34.54 2.83 36.45
CA CYS A 9 34.19 3.80 35.40
C CYS A 9 33.72 3.13 34.10
N LEU A 10 34.34 2.02 33.70
CA LEU A 10 33.93 1.31 32.48
C LEU A 10 32.53 0.68 32.63
N TYR A 11 32.21 0.13 33.80
CA TYR A 11 30.86 -0.38 34.11
C TYR A 11 29.83 0.75 34.19
N ALA A 12 30.17 1.92 34.73
CA ALA A 12 29.26 3.07 34.76
C ALA A 12 28.93 3.58 33.34
N ILE A 13 29.92 3.62 32.44
CA ILE A 13 29.71 4.00 31.03
C ILE A 13 28.87 2.92 30.31
N LEU A 14 29.15 1.63 30.54
CA LEU A 14 28.37 0.54 29.95
C LEU A 14 26.92 0.54 30.45
N CYS A 15 26.69 0.80 31.75
CA CYS A 15 25.35 0.94 32.32
C CYS A 15 24.61 2.18 31.79
N LEU A 16 25.31 3.30 31.57
CA LEU A 16 24.73 4.48 30.91
C LEU A 16 24.32 4.18 29.45
N VAL A 17 25.14 3.44 28.70
CA VAL A 17 24.80 3.01 27.34
C VAL A 17 23.61 2.04 27.35
N ILE A 18 23.53 1.12 28.31
CA ILE A 18 22.41 0.16 28.43
C ILE A 18 21.11 0.85 28.92
N ILE A 19 21.20 1.86 29.78
CA ILE A 19 20.04 2.68 30.20
C ILE A 19 19.55 3.56 29.05
N VAL A 20 20.45 4.11 28.23
CA VAL A 20 20.08 4.85 27.00
C VAL A 20 19.43 3.93 25.96
N LEU A 21 19.84 2.66 25.89
CA LEU A 21 19.26 1.68 24.96
C LEU A 21 17.93 1.07 25.44
N SER A 22 17.60 1.14 26.74
CA SER A 22 16.37 0.54 27.31
C SER A 22 15.24 1.55 27.56
N ALA A 23 15.48 2.86 27.39
CA ALA A 23 14.48 3.93 27.56
C ALA A 23 13.89 4.48 26.24
N CYS A 24 14.17 3.83 25.10
CA CYS A 24 13.75 4.28 23.77
C CYS A 24 12.28 3.95 23.44
N THR A 25 11.33 4.48 24.21
CA THR A 25 9.94 4.60 23.73
C THR A 25 9.33 5.98 23.97
N HIS A 26 9.93 6.84 24.80
CA HIS A 26 9.45 8.20 25.05
C HIS A 26 10.59 9.21 25.25
N MET A 27 11.45 9.38 24.23
CA MET A 27 12.32 10.56 24.21
C MET A 27 11.52 11.76 23.68
N PRO A 28 11.48 12.89 24.41
CA PRO A 28 10.86 14.11 23.90
C PRO A 28 11.59 14.56 22.63
N ALA A 29 10.84 15.14 21.70
CA ALA A 29 11.41 15.66 20.46
C ALA A 29 12.60 16.59 20.76
N PRO A 30 13.70 16.52 19.97
CA PRO A 30 14.82 17.43 20.14
C PRO A 30 14.34 18.89 20.18
N PRO A 31 14.97 19.74 21.01
CA PRO A 31 14.68 21.17 21.05
C PRO A 31 14.69 21.79 19.65
N LYS A 32 13.75 22.73 19.39
CA LYS A 32 13.58 23.37 18.07
C LYS A 32 14.88 23.97 17.52
N TRP A 33 15.73 24.53 18.38
CA TRP A 33 16.99 25.17 17.98
C TRP A 33 18.06 24.20 17.49
N LEU A 34 17.91 22.90 17.74
CA LEU A 34 18.83 21.86 17.25
C LEU A 34 18.39 21.30 15.89
N ALA A 35 17.09 21.25 15.62
CA ALA A 35 16.55 20.64 14.41
C ALA A 35 16.79 21.54 13.19
N LYS A 36 17.28 20.94 12.09
CA LYS A 36 17.50 21.65 10.81
C LYS A 36 16.22 21.83 10.00
N ILE A 37 15.17 21.06 10.33
CA ILE A 37 13.90 21.13 9.62
C ILE A 37 12.99 22.19 10.25
N GLU A 38 12.47 23.08 9.42
CA GLU A 38 11.46 24.06 9.82
C GLU A 38 10.06 23.46 9.66
N LEU A 39 9.28 23.51 10.74
CA LEU A 39 7.88 23.09 10.80
C LEU A 39 6.99 24.32 10.99
N ASN A 40 6.94 25.17 9.97
CA ASN A 40 6.22 26.44 9.92
C ASN A 40 5.16 26.47 8.81
N GLY A 41 4.85 25.32 8.20
CA GLY A 41 3.76 25.18 7.24
C GLY A 41 2.38 25.42 7.88
N PRO A 42 1.35 25.64 7.05
CA PRO A 42 0.01 26.01 7.50
C PRO A 42 -0.66 24.97 8.42
N TYR A 43 -0.21 23.71 8.39
CA TYR A 43 -0.76 22.60 9.16
C TYR A 43 0.24 21.99 10.16
N ASP A 44 1.45 22.54 10.28
CA ASP A 44 2.53 21.91 11.05
C ASP A 44 2.33 21.95 12.56
N ASN A 45 1.53 22.89 13.05
CA ASN A 45 1.09 22.97 14.45
C ASN A 45 0.10 21.86 14.84
N GLU A 46 -0.54 21.22 13.86
CA GLU A 46 -1.53 20.16 14.06
C GLU A 46 -0.95 18.76 13.91
N LEU A 47 0.34 18.66 13.56
CA LEU A 47 1.02 17.37 13.44
C LEU A 47 0.95 16.56 14.74
N PRO A 48 0.56 15.27 14.66
CA PRO A 48 0.70 14.37 15.80
C PRO A 48 2.14 14.35 16.32
N GLU A 49 2.31 14.38 17.65
CA GLU A 49 3.62 14.51 18.31
C GLU A 49 4.65 13.46 17.86
N LYS A 50 4.19 12.24 17.55
CA LYS A 50 5.04 11.17 17.01
C LYS A 50 5.77 11.59 15.73
N TYR A 51 5.09 12.30 14.81
CA TYR A 51 5.67 12.73 13.54
C TYR A 51 6.58 13.94 13.73
N VAL A 52 6.23 14.86 14.63
CA VAL A 52 7.12 15.98 15.01
C VAL A 52 8.44 15.45 15.56
N THR A 53 8.38 14.44 16.44
CA THR A 53 9.55 13.79 17.02
C THR A 53 10.41 13.12 15.95
N GLN A 54 9.78 12.34 15.05
CA GLN A 54 10.47 11.70 13.92
C GLN A 54 11.13 12.71 13.00
N LEU A 55 10.43 13.78 12.59
CA LEU A 55 10.96 14.81 11.69
C LEU A 55 12.16 15.53 12.31
N ARG A 56 12.07 15.94 13.58
CA ARG A 56 13.19 16.61 14.27
C ARG A 56 14.37 15.67 14.47
N GLY A 57 14.14 14.42 14.88
CA GLY A 57 15.19 13.40 15.02
C GLY A 57 15.89 13.11 13.69
N ALA A 58 15.12 12.94 12.61
CA ALA A 58 15.63 12.74 11.26
C ALA A 58 16.46 13.94 10.78
N SER A 59 16.03 15.17 11.07
CA SER A 59 16.79 16.37 10.69
C SER A 59 18.20 16.46 11.29
N LEU A 60 18.44 15.75 12.40
CA LEU A 60 19.74 15.68 13.07
C LEU A 60 20.62 14.54 12.56
N THR A 61 20.01 13.40 12.24
CA THR A 61 20.73 12.11 12.12
C THR A 61 20.49 11.37 10.81
N SER A 62 19.46 11.72 10.05
CA SER A 62 19.00 10.99 8.87
C SER A 62 18.08 11.88 8.02
N ASP A 63 18.61 12.98 7.51
CA ASP A 63 17.87 13.96 6.71
C ASP A 63 17.23 13.39 5.42
N TRP A 64 17.80 12.30 4.89
CA TRP A 64 17.25 11.48 3.81
C TRP A 64 15.91 10.83 4.16
N GLY A 65 15.60 10.64 5.45
CA GLY A 65 14.34 10.04 5.93
C GLY A 65 13.16 11.02 5.98
N ILE A 66 13.44 12.33 6.00
CA ILE A 66 12.41 13.39 6.07
C ILE A 66 11.28 13.22 5.03
N PRO A 67 11.54 13.05 3.72
CA PRO A 67 10.47 12.92 2.75
C PRO A 67 9.57 11.70 3.00
N TYR A 68 10.12 10.58 3.46
CA TYR A 68 9.35 9.38 3.82
C TYR A 68 8.47 9.59 5.06
N ILE A 69 8.95 10.39 6.01
CA ILE A 69 8.15 10.76 7.17
C ILE A 69 6.99 11.66 6.73
N PHE A 70 7.21 12.62 5.81
CA PHE A 70 6.10 13.41 5.24
C PHE A 70 5.08 12.57 4.48
N MET A 71 5.51 11.56 3.70
CA MET A 71 4.57 10.60 3.11
C MET A 71 3.75 9.88 4.18
N SER A 72 4.38 9.50 5.29
CA SER A 72 3.71 8.81 6.40
C SER A 72 2.70 9.71 7.13
N VAL A 73 2.93 11.02 7.14
CA VAL A 73 1.96 12.02 7.59
C VAL A 73 0.81 12.15 6.58
N GLY A 74 1.10 12.19 5.28
CA GLY A 74 0.08 12.23 4.22
C GLY A 74 -0.89 11.05 4.32
N LEU A 75 -0.35 9.84 4.48
CA LEU A 75 -1.12 8.60 4.70
C LEU A 75 -1.94 8.62 5.99
N HIS A 76 -1.45 9.28 7.04
CA HIS A 76 -2.22 9.43 8.28
C HIS A 76 -3.46 10.28 8.06
N TYR A 77 -3.31 11.44 7.41
CA TYR A 77 -4.44 12.31 7.14
C TYR A 77 -5.43 11.69 6.14
N GLU A 78 -4.93 10.93 5.17
CA GLU A 78 -5.74 10.10 4.28
C GLU A 78 -6.63 9.14 5.08
N SER A 79 -6.06 8.38 6.03
CA SER A 79 -6.83 7.45 6.86
C SER A 79 -7.89 8.12 7.75
N THR A 80 -7.78 9.43 7.97
CA THR A 80 -8.75 10.21 8.73
C THR A 80 -9.75 10.96 7.86
N GLY A 81 -9.65 10.81 6.53
CA GLY A 81 -10.51 11.51 5.57
C GLY A 81 -10.17 13.00 5.40
N ASP A 82 -8.97 13.45 5.81
CA ASP A 82 -8.55 14.83 5.66
C ASP A 82 -7.80 15.04 4.35
N GLU A 83 -8.55 15.39 3.31
CA GLU A 83 -8.00 15.59 1.97
C GLU A 83 -6.92 16.67 1.95
N VAL A 84 -7.21 17.83 2.52
CA VAL A 84 -6.37 19.03 2.37
C VAL A 84 -5.00 18.82 3.00
N ARG A 85 -4.95 18.27 4.21
CA ARG A 85 -3.69 18.01 4.90
C ARG A 85 -2.95 16.83 4.27
N SER A 86 -3.66 15.80 3.81
CA SER A 86 -3.03 14.68 3.12
C SER A 86 -2.29 15.12 1.85
N LEU A 87 -2.96 15.86 0.95
CA LEU A 87 -2.35 16.42 -0.26
C LEU A 87 -1.16 17.33 0.07
N HIS A 88 -1.31 18.20 1.08
CA HIS A 88 -0.24 19.10 1.51
C HIS A 88 1.04 18.34 1.89
N TYR A 89 0.92 17.27 2.68
CA TYR A 89 2.11 16.53 3.12
C TYR A 89 2.71 15.64 2.02
N PHE A 90 1.92 15.16 1.07
CA PHE A 90 2.48 14.56 -0.15
C PHE A 90 3.25 15.59 -0.99
N ASP A 91 2.74 16.81 -1.12
CA ASP A 91 3.46 17.89 -1.82
C ASP A 91 4.78 18.25 -1.13
N ARG A 92 4.80 18.31 0.21
CA ARG A 92 6.04 18.48 0.97
C ARG A 92 7.02 17.34 0.74
N ALA A 93 6.56 16.08 0.70
CA ALA A 93 7.43 14.94 0.40
C ALA A 93 8.05 15.04 -1.00
N ILE A 94 7.24 15.39 -2.01
CA ILE A 94 7.68 15.61 -3.40
C ILE A 94 8.76 16.70 -3.46
N GLU A 95 8.54 17.84 -2.81
CA GLU A 95 9.51 18.94 -2.76
C GLU A 95 10.83 18.53 -2.10
N GLU A 96 10.76 17.78 -1.00
CA GLU A 96 11.95 17.29 -0.31
C GLU A 96 12.75 16.27 -1.14
N PHE A 97 12.08 15.40 -1.91
CA PHE A 97 12.75 14.52 -2.86
C PHE A 97 13.42 15.29 -4.00
N ARG A 98 12.76 16.34 -4.54
CA ARG A 98 13.32 17.23 -5.56
C ARG A 98 14.57 17.96 -5.09
N LYS A 99 14.55 18.53 -3.88
CA LYS A 99 15.73 19.17 -3.25
C LYS A 99 16.94 18.22 -3.18
N ARG A 100 16.68 16.93 -2.99
CA ARG A 100 17.68 15.86 -2.91
C ARG A 100 18.02 15.24 -4.27
N LYS A 101 17.37 15.68 -5.36
CA LYS A 101 17.49 15.09 -6.71
C LYS A 101 17.17 13.59 -6.74
N ASN A 102 16.30 13.14 -5.85
CA ASN A 102 15.86 11.75 -5.79
C ASN A 102 14.61 11.56 -6.66
N LEU A 103 14.84 11.24 -7.94
CA LEU A 103 13.76 11.09 -8.93
C LEU A 103 12.79 9.96 -8.59
N TYR A 104 13.28 8.81 -8.08
CA TYR A 104 12.40 7.68 -7.76
C TYR A 104 11.56 7.91 -6.49
N GLY A 105 12.14 8.62 -5.52
CA GLY A 105 11.39 9.11 -4.36
C GLY A 105 10.29 10.08 -4.77
N GLU A 106 10.60 11.03 -5.67
CA GLU A 106 9.60 11.93 -6.26
C GLU A 106 8.48 11.14 -6.97
N GLY A 107 8.86 10.13 -7.76
CA GLY A 107 7.95 9.21 -8.44
C GLY A 107 6.98 8.52 -7.48
N THR A 108 7.50 8.02 -6.36
CA THR A 108 6.72 7.31 -5.34
C THR A 108 5.76 8.26 -4.62
N ALA A 109 6.24 9.42 -4.16
CA ALA A 109 5.39 10.39 -3.47
C ALA A 109 4.29 10.95 -4.38
N THR A 110 4.60 11.18 -5.66
CA THR A 110 3.63 11.62 -6.66
C THR A 110 2.59 10.54 -6.94
N SER A 111 2.98 9.27 -7.03
CA SER A 111 2.03 8.16 -7.22
C SER A 111 1.07 8.05 -6.03
N ARG A 112 1.56 8.26 -4.80
CA ARG A 112 0.71 8.32 -3.60
C ARG A 112 -0.25 9.51 -3.63
N LYS A 113 0.19 10.69 -4.08
CA LYS A 113 -0.69 11.84 -4.31
C LYS A 113 -1.78 11.53 -5.34
N ILE A 114 -1.43 10.85 -6.43
CA ILE A 114 -2.38 10.44 -7.47
C ILE A 114 -3.43 9.49 -6.89
N PHE A 115 -3.02 8.49 -6.11
CA PHE A 115 -3.93 7.53 -5.47
C PHE A 115 -4.89 8.24 -4.53
N MET A 116 -4.35 9.13 -3.70
CA MET A 116 -5.14 9.96 -2.82
C MET A 116 -6.20 10.78 -3.58
N LEU A 117 -5.86 11.37 -4.73
CA LEU A 117 -6.84 12.08 -5.55
C LEU A 117 -7.99 11.16 -6.01
N TYR A 118 -7.75 9.87 -6.28
CA TYR A 118 -8.84 8.92 -6.55
C TYR A 118 -9.71 8.66 -5.32
N GLU A 119 -9.09 8.41 -4.17
CA GLU A 119 -9.81 8.13 -2.91
C GLU A 119 -10.81 9.24 -2.55
N PHE A 120 -10.45 10.50 -2.84
CA PHE A 120 -11.33 11.66 -2.62
C PHE A 120 -12.19 12.04 -3.84
N GLY A 121 -12.30 11.16 -4.83
CA GLY A 121 -13.19 11.34 -5.99
C GLY A 121 -12.71 12.35 -7.03
N ARG A 122 -11.46 12.83 -6.94
CA ARG A 122 -10.84 13.80 -7.86
C ARG A 122 -10.15 13.11 -9.04
N ILE A 123 -10.88 12.20 -9.68
CA ILE A 123 -10.44 11.34 -10.78
C ILE A 123 -9.82 12.16 -11.93
N GLN A 124 -10.45 13.30 -12.29
CA GLN A 124 -9.97 14.13 -13.39
C GLN A 124 -8.64 14.83 -13.07
N ASP A 125 -8.44 15.24 -11.82
CA ASP A 125 -7.20 15.87 -11.35
C ASP A 125 -6.08 14.84 -11.30
N ALA A 126 -6.37 13.63 -10.83
CA ALA A 126 -5.44 12.50 -10.86
C ALA A 126 -4.96 12.23 -12.30
N PHE A 127 -5.90 12.13 -13.25
CA PHE A 127 -5.57 11.91 -14.66
C PHE A 127 -4.77 13.07 -15.29
N ASN A 128 -5.10 14.31 -14.94
CA ASN A 128 -4.34 15.48 -15.41
C ASN A 128 -2.92 15.49 -14.88
N LEU A 129 -2.72 15.11 -13.61
CA LEU A 129 -1.39 14.98 -13.02
C LEU A 129 -0.58 13.85 -13.68
N ILE A 130 -1.19 12.72 -14.03
CA ILE A 130 -0.52 11.65 -14.80
C ILE A 130 -0.02 12.19 -16.15
N LYS A 131 -0.87 12.90 -16.90
CA LYS A 131 -0.50 13.50 -18.19
C LYS A 131 0.59 14.57 -18.08
N GLU A 132 0.60 15.34 -16.99
CA GLU A 132 1.70 16.27 -16.70
C GLU A 132 3.00 15.50 -16.51
N LYS A 133 3.00 14.49 -15.63
CA LYS A 133 4.19 13.70 -15.33
C LYS A 133 4.69 12.90 -16.52
N GLU A 134 3.82 12.41 -17.39
CA GLU A 134 4.24 11.77 -18.64
C GLU A 134 5.12 12.66 -19.52
N LYS A 135 4.83 13.97 -19.57
CA LYS A 135 5.62 14.95 -20.34
C LYS A 135 6.97 15.22 -19.66
N GLU A 136 7.00 15.24 -18.33
CA GLU A 136 8.19 15.52 -17.53
C GLU A 136 9.12 14.30 -17.41
N TRP A 137 8.56 13.11 -17.29
CA TRP A 137 9.23 11.84 -17.00
C TRP A 137 9.42 11.01 -18.25
N ASN A 138 10.12 11.58 -19.22
CA ASN A 138 10.33 10.96 -20.52
C ASN A 138 11.45 9.88 -20.54
N THR A 139 12.18 9.69 -19.44
CA THR A 139 13.23 8.66 -19.33
C THR A 139 12.63 7.27 -19.11
N PRO A 140 13.26 6.18 -19.63
CA PRO A 140 12.77 4.83 -19.42
C PRO A 140 12.54 4.47 -17.96
N SER A 141 13.43 4.92 -17.06
CA SER A 141 13.35 4.61 -15.63
C SER A 141 12.21 5.33 -14.91
N MET A 142 11.74 6.48 -15.41
CA MET A 142 10.62 7.20 -14.80
C MET A 142 9.27 6.81 -15.43
N LYS A 143 9.27 6.28 -16.66
CA LYS A 143 8.06 5.74 -17.31
C LYS A 143 7.38 4.62 -16.51
N ILE A 144 8.10 3.90 -15.64
CA ILE A 144 7.50 2.88 -14.77
C ILE A 144 6.41 3.47 -13.86
N PHE A 145 6.63 4.69 -13.33
CA PHE A 145 5.65 5.36 -12.48
C PHE A 145 4.47 5.87 -13.31
N VAL A 146 4.73 6.41 -14.50
CA VAL A 146 3.68 6.85 -15.43
C VAL A 146 2.78 5.67 -15.81
N ASN A 147 3.37 4.55 -16.22
CA ASN A 147 2.66 3.34 -16.59
C ASN A 147 1.87 2.77 -15.41
N HIS A 148 2.46 2.71 -14.22
CA HIS A 148 1.75 2.28 -13.01
C HIS A 148 0.51 3.15 -12.75
N ASN A 149 0.66 4.48 -12.80
CA ASN A 149 -0.46 5.38 -12.54
C ASN A 149 -1.55 5.33 -13.62
N TYR A 150 -1.20 5.16 -14.90
CA TYR A 150 -2.19 4.87 -15.94
C TYR A 150 -2.89 3.53 -15.70
N GLY A 151 -2.15 2.50 -15.29
CA GLY A 151 -2.73 1.21 -14.90
C GLY A 151 -3.80 1.37 -13.82
N HIS A 152 -3.47 2.13 -12.76
CA HIS A 152 -4.39 2.42 -11.68
C HIS A 152 -5.62 3.21 -12.17
N TYR A 153 -5.43 4.23 -13.03
CA TYR A 153 -6.54 4.94 -13.67
C TYR A 153 -7.50 3.99 -14.38
N PHE A 154 -7.01 3.07 -15.22
CA PHE A 154 -7.87 2.13 -15.93
C PHE A 154 -8.52 1.12 -14.99
N LEU A 155 -7.82 0.67 -13.95
CA LEU A 155 -8.35 -0.23 -12.94
C LEU A 155 -9.56 0.40 -12.22
N MET A 156 -9.43 1.66 -11.76
CA MET A 156 -10.49 2.40 -11.08
C MET A 156 -11.69 2.70 -11.99
N ASN A 157 -11.48 2.75 -13.31
CA ASN A 157 -12.56 2.92 -14.31
C ASN A 157 -13.13 1.59 -14.83
N GLY A 158 -12.70 0.45 -14.29
CA GLY A 158 -13.21 -0.88 -14.66
C GLY A 158 -12.68 -1.44 -15.98
N ASP A 159 -11.70 -0.79 -16.62
CA ASP A 159 -11.02 -1.32 -17.80
C ASP A 159 -9.83 -2.18 -17.38
N TYR A 160 -10.15 -3.37 -16.88
CA TYR A 160 -9.17 -4.30 -16.33
C TYR A 160 -8.13 -4.78 -17.37
N ALA A 161 -8.51 -4.85 -18.64
CA ALA A 161 -7.60 -5.27 -19.71
C ALA A 161 -6.55 -4.19 -19.99
N MET A 162 -6.96 -2.93 -20.09
CA MET A 162 -6.02 -1.80 -20.24
C MET A 162 -5.17 -1.62 -18.98
N ALA A 163 -5.77 -1.75 -17.79
CA ALA A 163 -5.05 -1.72 -16.52
C ALA A 163 -3.93 -2.77 -16.51
N ALA A 164 -4.26 -4.02 -16.85
CA ALA A 164 -3.30 -5.11 -16.93
C ALA A 164 -2.15 -4.81 -17.92
N ALA A 165 -2.45 -4.24 -19.08
CA ALA A 165 -1.45 -3.88 -20.08
C ALA A 165 -0.45 -2.82 -19.56
N TYR A 166 -0.94 -1.81 -18.83
CA TYR A 166 -0.09 -0.76 -18.26
C TYR A 166 0.74 -1.25 -17.07
N PHE A 167 0.15 -2.01 -16.14
CA PHE A 167 0.93 -2.58 -15.04
C PHE A 167 2.00 -3.55 -15.53
N LYS A 168 1.70 -4.34 -16.57
CA LYS A 168 2.71 -5.18 -17.21
C LYS A 168 3.89 -4.35 -17.73
N GLN A 169 3.64 -3.21 -18.36
CA GLN A 169 4.72 -2.31 -18.81
C GLN A 169 5.51 -1.72 -17.64
N ALA A 170 4.86 -1.37 -16.53
CA ALA A 170 5.53 -0.89 -15.31
C ALA A 170 6.42 -1.96 -14.69
N ILE A 171 5.92 -3.20 -14.63
CA ILE A 171 6.65 -4.40 -14.19
C ILE A 171 7.85 -4.65 -15.12
N ASP A 172 7.61 -4.84 -16.42
CA ASP A 172 8.66 -5.20 -17.38
C ASP A 172 9.77 -4.12 -17.45
N GLY A 173 9.39 -2.84 -17.33
CA GLY A 173 10.34 -1.71 -17.30
C GLY A 173 11.11 -1.56 -15.99
N ASN A 174 10.74 -2.30 -14.93
CA ASN A 174 11.35 -2.24 -13.61
C ASN A 174 12.08 -3.56 -13.29
N SER A 175 13.03 -3.96 -14.14
CA SER A 175 13.81 -5.19 -13.98
C SER A 175 14.88 -5.11 -12.89
N ASP A 176 15.46 -3.93 -12.68
CA ASP A 176 16.61 -3.71 -11.79
C ASP A 176 16.20 -3.11 -10.42
N TYR A 177 14.99 -3.45 -9.96
CA TYR A 177 14.37 -2.84 -8.78
C TYR A 177 15.05 -3.15 -7.44
N LYS A 178 15.88 -4.20 -7.36
CA LYS A 178 16.32 -4.79 -6.09
C LYS A 178 17.20 -3.88 -5.24
N ASP A 179 17.97 -2.99 -5.85
CA ASP A 179 18.93 -2.15 -5.11
C ASP A 179 18.39 -0.75 -4.78
N GLU A 180 17.17 -0.43 -5.20
CA GLU A 180 16.57 0.89 -5.00
C GLU A 180 15.17 0.77 -4.39
N PHE A 181 15.01 1.32 -3.17
CA PHE A 181 13.80 1.11 -2.37
C PHE A 181 12.51 1.56 -3.06
N ASN A 182 12.53 2.71 -3.72
CA ASN A 182 11.35 3.27 -4.37
C ASN A 182 10.96 2.41 -5.59
N LEU A 183 11.96 1.85 -6.29
CA LEU A 183 11.74 0.85 -7.34
C LEU A 183 11.15 -0.46 -6.79
N GLN A 184 11.57 -0.91 -5.60
CA GLN A 184 10.93 -2.07 -4.94
C GLN A 184 9.47 -1.78 -4.60
N VAL A 185 9.17 -0.59 -4.07
CA VAL A 185 7.80 -0.18 -3.70
C VAL A 185 6.90 -0.14 -4.92
N ILE A 186 7.28 0.56 -5.99
CA ILE A 186 6.45 0.65 -7.20
C ILE A 186 6.31 -0.70 -7.89
N ARG A 187 7.33 -1.58 -7.79
CA ARG A 187 7.23 -2.96 -8.25
C ARG A 187 6.15 -3.71 -7.49
N ARG A 188 6.23 -3.74 -6.16
CA ARG A 188 5.24 -4.41 -5.29
C ARG A 188 3.83 -3.90 -5.57
N ASP A 189 3.66 -2.59 -5.66
CA ASP A 189 2.35 -1.97 -5.90
C ASP A 189 1.81 -2.36 -7.30
N SER A 190 2.67 -2.40 -8.32
CA SER A 190 2.29 -2.88 -9.66
C SER A 190 1.95 -4.37 -9.69
N GLU A 191 2.65 -5.20 -8.92
CA GLU A 191 2.36 -6.64 -8.79
C GLU A 191 0.97 -6.86 -8.16
N LEU A 192 0.58 -6.03 -7.18
CA LEU A 192 -0.77 -6.05 -6.58
C LEU A 192 -1.83 -5.85 -7.65
N GLU A 193 -1.75 -4.70 -8.31
CA GLU A 193 -2.82 -4.21 -9.15
C GLU A 193 -2.84 -4.94 -10.50
N TYR A 194 -1.70 -5.45 -10.96
CA TYR A 194 -1.65 -6.37 -12.09
C TYR A 194 -2.36 -7.69 -11.76
N GLY A 195 -2.08 -8.29 -10.60
CA GLY A 195 -2.73 -9.52 -10.16
C GLY A 195 -4.25 -9.36 -10.05
N ILE A 196 -4.69 -8.26 -9.45
CA ILE A 196 -6.11 -7.86 -9.37
C ILE A 196 -6.72 -7.72 -10.77
N SER A 197 -6.08 -6.96 -11.66
CA SER A 197 -6.57 -6.71 -13.02
C SER A 197 -6.76 -8.00 -13.81
N LEU A 198 -5.81 -8.94 -13.69
CA LEU A 198 -5.90 -10.25 -14.35
C LEU A 198 -7.08 -11.07 -13.84
N ILE A 199 -7.32 -11.11 -12.53
CA ILE A 199 -8.45 -11.84 -11.94
C ILE A 199 -9.78 -11.22 -12.38
N LEU A 200 -9.89 -9.89 -12.34
CA LEU A 200 -11.13 -9.18 -12.64
C LEU A 200 -11.49 -9.17 -14.13
N THR A 201 -10.51 -9.16 -15.03
CA THR A 201 -10.74 -9.11 -16.49
C THR A 201 -11.71 -10.19 -16.96
N ASP A 202 -11.46 -11.45 -16.58
CA ASP A 202 -12.31 -12.56 -16.98
C ASP A 202 -13.49 -12.73 -16.04
N TYR A 203 -13.31 -12.50 -14.74
CA TYR A 203 -14.38 -12.74 -13.77
C TYR A 203 -15.54 -11.76 -13.93
N VAL A 204 -15.28 -10.45 -13.89
CA VAL A 204 -16.34 -9.42 -13.89
C VAL A 204 -17.13 -9.48 -15.19
N SER A 205 -16.45 -9.53 -16.34
CA SER A 205 -17.10 -9.52 -17.66
C SER A 205 -18.06 -10.70 -17.90
N LYS A 206 -17.83 -11.83 -17.20
CA LYS A 206 -18.70 -13.01 -17.25
C LYS A 206 -19.79 -12.96 -16.18
N MET A 207 -19.46 -12.50 -14.97
CA MET A 207 -20.41 -12.39 -13.85
C MET A 207 -21.52 -11.40 -14.12
N VAL A 208 -21.24 -10.22 -14.69
CA VAL A 208 -22.26 -9.19 -14.96
C VAL A 208 -23.34 -9.63 -15.95
N LYS A 209 -23.10 -10.71 -16.70
CA LYS A 209 -24.05 -11.27 -17.66
C LYS A 209 -24.95 -12.34 -17.05
N LYS A 210 -24.79 -12.64 -15.76
CA LYS A 210 -25.44 -13.74 -15.07
C LYS A 210 -26.33 -13.20 -13.96
N TYR A 211 -27.61 -13.55 -14.01
CA TYR A 211 -28.63 -13.06 -13.08
C TYR A 211 -29.30 -14.18 -12.28
N ARG A 212 -29.05 -15.45 -12.63
CA ARG A 212 -29.68 -16.61 -11.99
C ARG A 212 -28.64 -17.67 -11.64
N LEU A 213 -28.79 -18.30 -10.47
CA LEU A 213 -27.89 -19.36 -9.98
C LEU A 213 -27.80 -20.58 -10.91
N MET A 214 -28.86 -20.86 -11.67
CA MET A 214 -28.86 -21.96 -12.66
C MET A 214 -27.95 -21.69 -13.85
N GLU A 215 -27.49 -20.45 -14.04
CA GLU A 215 -26.61 -20.05 -15.15
C GLU A 215 -25.12 -20.29 -14.83
N PHE A 216 -24.81 -20.79 -13.63
CA PHE A 216 -23.49 -21.20 -13.15
C PHE A 216 -23.29 -22.70 -13.45
N ASP A 217 -23.14 -22.98 -14.74
CA ASP A 217 -22.87 -24.30 -15.30
C ASP A 217 -21.38 -24.48 -15.59
N GLN A 218 -21.01 -25.66 -16.12
CA GLN A 218 -19.61 -25.97 -16.43
C GLN A 218 -19.02 -24.98 -17.46
N ALA A 219 -19.80 -24.58 -18.47
CA ALA A 219 -19.35 -23.63 -19.49
C ALA A 219 -19.03 -22.26 -18.89
N PHE A 220 -19.82 -21.80 -17.92
CA PHE A 220 -19.51 -20.60 -17.15
C PHE A 220 -18.21 -20.76 -16.36
N TYR A 221 -18.05 -21.86 -15.61
CA TYR A 221 -16.82 -22.10 -14.84
C TYR A 221 -15.58 -22.14 -15.72
N ASP A 222 -15.63 -22.82 -16.87
CA ASP A 222 -14.53 -22.87 -17.83
C ASP A 222 -14.17 -21.47 -18.37
N ALA A 223 -15.17 -20.60 -18.52
CA ALA A 223 -14.98 -19.24 -19.01
C ALA A 223 -14.34 -18.29 -17.97
N ILE A 224 -14.42 -18.60 -16.67
CA ILE A 224 -13.80 -17.78 -15.60
C ILE A 224 -12.53 -18.42 -15.03
N ARG A 225 -12.34 -19.74 -15.17
CA ARG A 225 -11.14 -20.48 -14.72
C ARG A 225 -10.04 -20.42 -15.77
N THR A 226 -9.64 -19.20 -16.10
CA THR A 226 -8.65 -18.95 -17.14
C THR A 226 -7.22 -18.93 -16.57
N LYS A 227 -6.24 -18.95 -17.47
CA LYS A 227 -4.83 -18.75 -17.12
C LYS A 227 -4.58 -17.39 -16.43
N ASN A 228 -5.44 -16.39 -16.65
CA ASN A 228 -5.30 -15.09 -15.98
C ASN A 228 -5.51 -15.21 -14.47
N VAL A 229 -6.39 -16.10 -14.01
CA VAL A 229 -6.59 -16.35 -12.57
C VAL A 229 -5.31 -16.95 -11.96
N ASP A 230 -4.71 -17.93 -12.63
CA ASP A 230 -3.44 -18.54 -12.16
C ASP A 230 -2.29 -17.53 -12.14
N ASN A 231 -2.16 -16.72 -13.19
CA ASN A 231 -1.16 -15.66 -13.25
C ASN A 231 -1.41 -14.61 -12.15
N GLY A 232 -2.67 -14.21 -11.95
CA GLY A 232 -3.05 -13.27 -10.90
C GLY A 232 -2.65 -13.75 -9.52
N ILE A 233 -2.91 -15.02 -9.20
CA ILE A 233 -2.45 -15.67 -7.95
C ILE A 233 -0.92 -15.59 -7.82
N ALA A 234 -0.17 -15.84 -8.89
CA ALA A 234 1.29 -15.77 -8.85
C ALA A 234 1.81 -14.35 -8.52
N HIS A 235 1.22 -13.32 -9.13
CA HIS A 235 1.57 -11.92 -8.89
C HIS A 235 1.21 -11.47 -7.46
N LEU A 236 0.04 -11.87 -6.95
CA LEU A 236 -0.35 -11.59 -5.56
C LEU A 236 0.58 -12.27 -4.53
N ASN A 237 1.03 -13.50 -4.81
CA ASN A 237 2.02 -14.16 -3.95
C ASN A 237 3.40 -13.47 -4.02
N GLN A 238 3.82 -13.02 -5.20
CA GLN A 238 5.06 -12.26 -5.35
C GLN A 238 5.03 -10.95 -4.57
N LEU A 239 3.88 -10.25 -4.57
CA LEU A 239 3.66 -9.10 -3.72
C LEU A 239 3.87 -9.42 -2.25
N LEU A 240 3.29 -10.51 -1.72
CA LEU A 240 3.39 -10.83 -0.29
C LEU A 240 4.86 -11.02 0.12
N VAL A 241 5.67 -11.63 -0.74
CA VAL A 241 7.13 -11.75 -0.55
C VAL A 241 7.78 -10.38 -0.52
N MET A 242 7.54 -9.54 -1.54
CA MET A 242 8.12 -8.19 -1.63
C MET A 242 7.69 -7.31 -0.45
N ASN A 243 6.44 -7.41 0.00
CA ASN A 243 5.90 -6.64 1.12
C ASN A 243 6.67 -6.95 2.41
N LYS A 244 6.99 -8.22 2.64
CA LYS A 244 7.83 -8.67 3.77
C LYS A 244 9.28 -8.20 3.65
N GLU A 245 9.83 -8.15 2.44
CA GLU A 245 11.20 -7.68 2.19
C GLU A 245 11.31 -6.17 2.42
N ILE A 246 10.42 -5.38 1.82
CA ILE A 246 10.34 -3.92 1.98
C ILE A 246 10.20 -3.54 3.44
N ARG A 247 9.35 -4.25 4.20
CA ARG A 247 9.13 -4.03 5.64
C ARG A 247 10.42 -4.13 6.47
N LYS A 248 11.38 -4.97 6.04
CA LYS A 248 12.66 -5.16 6.74
C LYS A 248 13.71 -4.10 6.39
N THR A 249 13.46 -3.29 5.36
CA THR A 249 14.41 -2.25 4.96
C THR A 249 14.43 -1.10 5.97
N LYS A 250 15.52 -0.34 5.97
CA LYS A 250 15.65 0.85 6.82
C LYS A 250 14.53 1.87 6.54
N ILE A 251 14.18 2.08 5.27
CA ILE A 251 13.12 3.02 4.88
C ILE A 251 11.74 2.45 5.21
N GLY A 252 11.54 1.14 5.06
CA GLY A 252 10.30 0.46 5.43
C GLY A 252 9.89 0.67 6.89
N SER A 253 10.84 0.93 7.79
CA SER A 253 10.55 1.28 9.20
C SER A 253 9.83 2.61 9.40
N TYR A 254 9.85 3.51 8.41
CA TYR A 254 9.06 4.75 8.45
C TYR A 254 7.63 4.54 7.96
N THR A 255 7.39 3.51 7.14
CA THR A 255 6.05 3.18 6.66
C THR A 255 5.22 2.62 7.82
N PRO A 256 4.03 3.19 8.10
CA PRO A 256 3.16 2.67 9.16
C PRO A 256 2.78 1.19 8.94
N GLU A 257 2.76 0.40 10.01
CA GLU A 257 2.46 -1.05 9.95
C GLU A 257 1.07 -1.34 9.33
N ASN A 258 0.08 -0.48 9.58
CA ASN A 258 -1.25 -0.63 9.00
C ASN A 258 -1.23 -0.56 7.46
N VAL A 259 -0.29 0.16 6.85
CA VAL A 259 -0.15 0.20 5.38
C VAL A 259 0.26 -1.16 4.83
N PHE A 260 1.19 -1.85 5.50
CA PHE A 260 1.58 -3.20 5.10
C PHE A 260 0.42 -4.19 5.27
N GLN A 261 -0.36 -4.05 6.35
CA GLN A 261 -1.53 -4.89 6.63
C GLN A 261 -2.67 -4.65 5.64
N MET A 262 -2.92 -3.40 5.23
CA MET A 262 -3.89 -3.05 4.18
C MET A 262 -3.55 -3.74 2.86
N MET A 263 -2.29 -3.70 2.45
CA MET A 263 -1.85 -4.36 1.22
C MET A 263 -1.98 -5.88 1.29
N GLU A 264 -1.62 -6.48 2.43
CA GLU A 264 -1.79 -7.92 2.64
C GLU A 264 -3.27 -8.30 2.66
N ALA A 265 -4.13 -7.51 3.30
CA ALA A 265 -5.58 -7.73 3.30
C ALA A 265 -6.15 -7.72 1.87
N ASN A 266 -5.77 -6.73 1.05
CA ASN A 266 -6.16 -6.69 -0.37
C ASN A 266 -5.67 -7.93 -1.13
N ALA A 267 -4.39 -8.29 -0.99
CA ALA A 267 -3.87 -9.48 -1.65
C ALA A 267 -4.63 -10.75 -1.23
N PHE A 268 -4.92 -10.91 0.06
CA PHE A 268 -5.67 -12.05 0.57
C PHE A 268 -7.14 -12.06 0.14
N ASN A 269 -7.79 -10.90 0.05
CA ASN A 269 -9.14 -10.79 -0.51
C ASN A 269 -9.18 -11.36 -1.93
N PHE A 270 -8.27 -10.92 -2.80
CA PHE A 270 -8.22 -11.39 -4.19
C PHE A 270 -7.70 -12.82 -4.35
N LEU A 271 -6.78 -13.29 -3.49
CA LEU A 271 -6.41 -14.70 -3.42
C LEU A 271 -7.60 -15.57 -3.02
N GLY A 272 -8.42 -15.08 -2.09
CA GLY A 272 -9.68 -15.69 -1.67
C GLY A 272 -10.65 -15.86 -2.84
N LEU A 273 -10.95 -14.75 -3.53
CA LEU A 273 -11.79 -14.76 -4.72
C LEU A 273 -11.25 -15.69 -5.81
N ALA A 274 -9.96 -15.61 -6.13
CA ALA A 274 -9.32 -16.42 -7.16
C ALA A 274 -9.40 -17.92 -6.86
N ASN A 275 -9.18 -18.32 -5.61
CA ASN A 275 -9.33 -19.72 -5.21
C ASN A 275 -10.78 -20.18 -5.25
N GLY A 276 -11.74 -19.30 -4.91
CA GLY A 276 -13.17 -19.59 -5.07
C GLY A 276 -13.54 -19.79 -6.54
N ILE A 277 -13.06 -18.93 -7.45
CA ILE A 277 -13.23 -19.11 -8.90
C ILE A 277 -12.75 -20.50 -9.35
N LYS A 278 -11.60 -20.94 -8.84
CA LYS A 278 -11.02 -22.26 -9.14
C LYS A 278 -11.76 -23.44 -8.48
N GLY A 279 -12.67 -23.19 -7.54
CA GLY A 279 -13.34 -24.23 -6.76
C GLY A 279 -12.55 -24.75 -5.56
N ASN A 280 -11.48 -24.06 -5.17
CA ASN A 280 -10.66 -24.37 -4.00
C ASN A 280 -11.27 -23.72 -2.74
N TRP A 281 -12.46 -24.19 -2.34
CA TRP A 281 -13.29 -23.54 -1.32
C TRP A 281 -12.59 -23.36 0.03
N LYS A 282 -11.85 -24.38 0.48
CA LYS A 282 -11.12 -24.34 1.76
C LYS A 282 -10.08 -23.23 1.78
N ASP A 283 -9.25 -23.15 0.75
CA ASP A 283 -8.20 -22.13 0.65
C ASP A 283 -8.81 -20.75 0.46
N SER A 284 -9.88 -20.65 -0.34
CA SER A 284 -10.65 -19.42 -0.52
C SER A 284 -11.14 -18.82 0.80
N HIS A 285 -11.83 -19.61 1.61
CA HIS A 285 -12.31 -19.17 2.93
C HIS A 285 -11.17 -18.83 3.89
N SER A 286 -10.08 -19.61 3.89
CA SER A 286 -8.92 -19.33 4.74
C SER A 286 -8.24 -18.00 4.39
N TYR A 287 -8.11 -17.69 3.09
CA TYR A 287 -7.59 -16.40 2.67
C TYR A 287 -8.52 -15.24 3.03
N LEU A 288 -9.84 -15.39 2.86
CA LEU A 288 -10.81 -14.35 3.21
C LEU A 288 -10.86 -14.10 4.73
N GLU A 289 -10.75 -15.14 5.55
CA GLU A 289 -10.62 -14.99 7.01
C GLU A 289 -9.35 -14.20 7.37
N ARG A 290 -8.22 -14.54 6.73
CA ARG A 290 -6.96 -13.81 6.94
C ARG A 290 -7.04 -12.35 6.49
N ALA A 291 -7.72 -12.07 5.38
CA ALA A 291 -7.95 -10.72 4.89
C ALA A 291 -8.75 -9.89 5.91
N SER A 292 -9.83 -10.45 6.46
CA SER A 292 -10.64 -9.80 7.49
C SER A 292 -9.84 -9.49 8.76
N GLU A 293 -9.02 -10.44 9.24
CA GLU A 293 -8.17 -10.24 10.42
C GLU A 293 -7.20 -9.06 10.23
N LEU A 294 -6.58 -8.98 9.04
CA LEU A 294 -5.63 -7.92 8.71
C LEU A 294 -6.32 -6.57 8.51
N ALA A 295 -7.47 -6.56 7.82
CA ALA A 295 -8.26 -5.35 7.62
C ALA A 295 -8.71 -4.75 8.96
N GLY A 296 -9.18 -5.59 9.89
CA GLY A 296 -9.57 -5.15 11.24
C GLY A 296 -8.38 -4.57 12.03
N LYS A 297 -7.21 -5.22 12.01
CA LYS A 297 -5.98 -4.68 12.65
C LYS A 297 -5.55 -3.34 12.07
N ALA A 298 -5.77 -3.14 10.77
CA ALA A 298 -5.42 -1.91 10.08
C ALA A 298 -6.50 -0.82 10.17
N SER A 299 -7.67 -1.11 10.78
CA SER A 299 -8.86 -0.26 10.70
C SER A 299 -9.26 0.09 9.26
N PHE A 300 -9.06 -0.88 8.34
CA PHE A 300 -9.24 -0.70 6.91
C PHE A 300 -10.64 -1.16 6.48
N ARG A 301 -11.61 -0.26 6.64
CA ARG A 301 -13.04 -0.57 6.45
C ARG A 301 -13.38 -1.08 5.05
N ILE A 302 -12.80 -0.48 4.02
CA ILE A 302 -13.02 -0.92 2.63
C ILE A 302 -12.57 -2.37 2.44
N GLY A 303 -11.42 -2.75 3.00
CA GLY A 303 -10.94 -4.14 2.95
C GLY A 303 -11.87 -5.14 3.64
N GLU A 304 -12.54 -4.74 4.73
CA GLU A 304 -13.57 -5.57 5.38
C GLU A 304 -14.80 -5.74 4.47
N MET A 305 -15.22 -4.67 3.78
CA MET A 305 -16.34 -4.70 2.84
C MET A 305 -16.01 -5.60 1.65
N ASP A 306 -14.80 -5.49 1.10
CA ASP A 306 -14.30 -6.36 0.04
C ASP A 306 -14.30 -7.83 0.47
N THR A 307 -13.91 -8.13 1.71
CA THR A 307 -13.96 -9.51 2.24
C THR A 307 -15.39 -10.05 2.21
N LEU A 308 -16.37 -9.28 2.69
CA LEU A 308 -17.77 -9.72 2.70
C LEU A 308 -18.36 -9.85 1.29
N LEU A 309 -18.02 -8.92 0.40
CA LEU A 309 -18.38 -8.99 -1.02
C LEU A 309 -17.84 -10.28 -1.65
N PHE A 310 -16.56 -10.58 -1.45
CA PHE A 310 -15.95 -11.78 -2.00
C PHE A 310 -16.43 -13.06 -1.34
N LEU A 311 -16.69 -13.09 -0.03
CA LEU A 311 -17.37 -14.21 0.62
C LEU A 311 -18.73 -14.48 -0.03
N ASN A 312 -19.54 -13.43 -0.24
CA ASN A 312 -20.82 -13.57 -0.94
C ASN A 312 -20.64 -14.18 -2.34
N GLN A 313 -19.68 -13.67 -3.13
CA GLN A 313 -19.38 -14.20 -4.46
C GLN A 313 -18.92 -15.67 -4.44
N VAL A 314 -18.04 -16.03 -3.50
CA VAL A 314 -17.55 -17.41 -3.35
C VAL A 314 -18.69 -18.35 -2.97
N TYR A 315 -19.56 -17.96 -2.05
CA TYR A 315 -20.72 -18.78 -1.70
C TYR A 315 -21.71 -18.94 -2.86
N ILE A 316 -21.88 -17.93 -3.71
CA ILE A 316 -22.66 -18.06 -4.95
C ILE A 316 -22.04 -19.11 -5.87
N LEU A 317 -20.70 -19.07 -6.06
CA LEU A 317 -19.98 -20.05 -6.88
C LEU A 317 -20.06 -21.48 -6.31
N GLU A 318 -20.04 -21.61 -4.99
CA GLU A 318 -20.23 -22.86 -4.24
C GLU A 318 -21.69 -23.36 -4.25
N LYS A 319 -22.64 -22.49 -4.64
CA LYS A 319 -24.10 -22.71 -4.52
C LYS A 319 -24.59 -22.81 -3.06
N ASN A 320 -23.87 -22.18 -2.14
CA ASN A 320 -24.23 -22.06 -0.72
C ASN A 320 -25.01 -20.77 -0.45
N ILE A 321 -26.29 -20.77 -0.86
CA ILE A 321 -27.15 -19.58 -0.85
C ILE A 321 -27.31 -18.98 0.55
N ASN A 322 -27.41 -19.82 1.58
CA ASN A 322 -27.67 -19.37 2.94
C ASN A 322 -26.51 -18.54 3.50
N GLU A 323 -25.26 -19.02 3.35
CA GLU A 323 -24.09 -18.26 3.78
C GLU A 323 -23.84 -17.05 2.88
N GLY A 324 -24.11 -17.18 1.57
CA GLY A 324 -24.08 -16.05 0.64
C GLY A 324 -25.01 -14.91 1.06
N LYS A 325 -26.24 -15.22 1.47
CA LYS A 325 -27.21 -14.24 1.97
C LYS A 325 -26.73 -13.57 3.25
N LYS A 326 -26.19 -14.33 4.21
CA LYS A 326 -25.62 -13.79 5.45
C LYS A 326 -24.47 -12.83 5.19
N ALA A 327 -23.58 -13.15 4.24
CA ALA A 327 -22.48 -12.27 3.85
C ALA A 327 -23.00 -10.95 3.25
N ALA A 328 -24.03 -11.02 2.39
CA ALA A 328 -24.66 -9.83 1.81
C ALA A 328 -25.41 -8.98 2.85
N GLU A 329 -26.11 -9.61 3.80
CA GLU A 329 -26.77 -8.90 4.91
C GLU A 329 -25.76 -8.13 5.76
N LYS A 330 -24.66 -8.79 6.16
CA LYS A 330 -23.57 -8.11 6.88
C LYS A 330 -22.95 -6.96 6.09
N LEU A 331 -22.78 -7.12 4.77
CA LEU A 331 -22.26 -6.06 3.93
C LEU A 331 -23.19 -4.84 3.90
N ASN A 332 -24.51 -5.07 3.81
CA ASN A 332 -25.51 -4.00 3.86
C ASN A 332 -25.56 -3.30 5.23
N GLU A 333 -25.25 -4.00 6.33
CA GLU A 333 -25.15 -3.39 7.66
C GLU A 333 -23.89 -2.51 7.82
N MET A 334 -22.92 -2.60 6.90
CA MET A 334 -21.67 -1.85 6.97
C MET A 334 -21.65 -0.54 6.20
N GLY A 335 -22.52 -0.38 5.18
CA GLY A 335 -22.62 0.80 4.31
C GLY A 335 -23.63 1.82 4.81
#